data_AF-Q56606-F1
#
_entry.id   AF-Q56606-F1
#
_cell.length_a   1.000
_cell.length_b   1.000
_cell.length_c   1.000
_cell.angle_alpha   90.00
_cell.angle_beta   90.00
_cell.angle_gamma   90.00
#
_symmetry.space_group_name_H-M   'P 1'
#
loop_
_entity.id
_entity.type
_entity.pdbx_description
1 polymer ?
#
loop_
_entity_poly.entity_id
_entity_poly.type
_entity_poly.pdbx_seq_one_letter_code
_entity_poly.pdbx_strand_id
1 'polypeptide(L)'
;MHYKQRYQAAVKLISQGKLSLSDVFATTYSNDTNRIYRWGYLAVRFMLEKHPQDVESLLALSRTGQFDQWAQSVKLLGERYNTEFSAWLDTLQRDNPDNPDNPDNPDNPDNPEQPNPEPNAVTQLAANSSLTLTGKAYSEHLFYVDVPEYSREFHVQISGEGDADLYMSYQQVAHYYDYQVTEFTYGSNEQITFKPEQNGYIKPGRYYLSVTGRADYSAVILNTHLVTEQPNEQPTIKDDLAPVLLEAGNSQSLTVHRQRYVAIYVPKGVSEVQVWLTASEQNRGNVDLFAAKAYWPTREQFEHASTGAGSHEYLRIPVTQEGYVHFSLNAQQLGDTVEMVAYFD
;
A
#
# COMPACT_ATOMS: atom_id res chain seq x y z
N MET A 1 -16.37 -21.14 21.59
CA MET A 1 -15.26 -21.61 20.73
C MET A 1 -15.38 -23.10 20.50
N HIS A 2 -15.57 -23.55 19.26
CA HIS A 2 -15.34 -24.95 18.90
C HIS A 2 -13.82 -25.18 18.90
N TYR A 3 -13.25 -25.88 19.89
CA TYR A 3 -11.80 -26.14 19.97
C TYR A 3 -11.24 -26.95 18.77
N LYS A 4 -12.14 -27.45 17.91
CA LYS A 4 -11.82 -28.15 16.65
C LYS A 4 -11.74 -27.23 15.42
N GLN A 5 -12.09 -25.94 15.53
CA GLN A 5 -11.83 -24.99 14.44
C GLN A 5 -10.32 -24.74 14.35
N ARG A 6 -9.78 -24.92 13.13
CA ARG A 6 -8.34 -24.92 12.84
C ARG A 6 -7.79 -23.50 12.99
N TYR A 7 -7.05 -23.23 14.07
CA TYR A 7 -6.29 -21.98 14.18
C TYR A 7 -5.06 -22.05 13.24
N GLN A 8 -5.28 -21.75 11.96
CA GLN A 8 -4.30 -21.93 10.88
C GLN A 8 -2.97 -21.22 11.14
N ALA A 9 -3.00 -20.03 11.75
CA ALA A 9 -1.77 -19.30 12.06
C ALA A 9 -0.87 -20.03 13.06
N ALA A 10 -1.44 -20.75 14.04
CA ALA A 10 -0.66 -21.60 14.92
C ALA A 10 -0.05 -22.79 14.18
N VAL A 11 -0.78 -23.40 13.23
CA VAL A 11 -0.26 -24.50 12.40
C VAL A 11 0.87 -24.01 11.48
N LYS A 12 0.79 -22.79 10.95
CA LYS A 12 1.86 -22.17 10.13
C LYS A 12 3.17 -21.97 10.91
N LEU A 13 3.14 -21.81 12.24
CA LEU A 13 4.37 -21.71 13.02
C LEU A 13 5.19 -23.00 13.03
N ILE A 14 4.55 -24.15 12.82
CA ILE A 14 5.23 -25.45 12.85
C ILE A 14 6.34 -25.50 11.78
N SER A 15 6.10 -24.94 10.60
CA SER A 15 7.10 -24.87 9.52
C SER A 15 8.24 -23.88 9.77
N GLN A 16 8.07 -22.94 10.71
CA GLN A 16 9.07 -21.94 11.07
C GLN A 16 10.03 -22.43 12.17
N GLY A 17 9.74 -23.60 12.77
CA GLY A 17 10.57 -24.24 13.80
C GLY A 17 9.72 -24.72 14.97
N LYS A 18 9.87 -25.99 15.35
CA LYS A 18 9.07 -26.60 16.42
C LYS A 18 9.60 -26.24 17.81
N LEU A 19 8.72 -25.79 18.70
CA LEU A 19 8.98 -25.79 20.13
C LEU A 19 8.67 -27.16 20.75
N SER A 20 9.44 -27.54 21.76
CA SER A 20 9.11 -28.71 22.59
C SER A 20 7.93 -28.38 23.51
N LEU A 21 7.17 -29.39 23.94
CA LEU A 21 6.07 -29.18 24.89
C LEU A 21 6.59 -28.61 26.22
N SER A 22 7.76 -29.05 26.68
CA SER A 22 8.48 -28.47 27.81
C SER A 22 8.74 -26.97 27.63
N ASP A 23 9.20 -26.54 26.45
CA ASP A 23 9.42 -25.12 26.18
C ASP A 23 8.11 -24.35 26.26
N VAL A 24 7.04 -24.85 25.63
CA VAL A 24 5.74 -24.18 25.67
C VAL A 24 5.18 -24.09 27.10
N PHE A 25 5.31 -25.14 27.91
CA PHE A 25 4.89 -25.12 29.31
C PHE A 25 5.75 -24.24 30.21
N ALA A 26 7.01 -23.99 29.84
CA ALA A 26 7.90 -23.07 30.55
C ALA A 26 7.74 -21.60 30.10
N THR A 27 6.65 -21.26 29.41
CA THR A 27 6.40 -19.91 28.92
C THR A 27 6.17 -18.92 30.06
N THR A 28 6.75 -17.73 29.93
CA THR A 28 6.60 -16.60 30.86
C THR A 28 6.14 -15.35 30.09
N TYR A 29 5.78 -14.29 30.82
CA TYR A 29 5.43 -13.00 30.22
C TYR A 29 6.56 -12.31 29.44
N SER A 30 7.80 -12.80 29.55
CA SER A 30 8.95 -12.28 28.79
C SER A 30 9.09 -12.89 27.38
N ASN A 31 8.31 -13.92 27.06
CA ASN A 31 8.34 -14.56 25.75
C ASN A 31 7.49 -13.79 24.72
N ASP A 32 7.75 -14.03 23.45
CA ASP A 32 7.00 -13.41 22.36
C ASP A 32 5.54 -13.92 22.27
N THR A 33 4.72 -13.15 21.56
CA THR A 33 3.30 -13.42 21.32
C THR A 33 3.05 -14.78 20.65
N ASN A 34 3.96 -15.27 19.79
CA ASN A 34 3.83 -16.59 19.16
C ASN A 34 3.95 -17.70 20.20
N ARG A 35 4.96 -17.63 21.08
CA ARG A 35 5.14 -18.62 22.14
C ARG A 35 4.00 -18.59 23.15
N ILE A 36 3.55 -17.41 23.55
CA ILE A 36 2.47 -17.25 24.54
C ILE A 36 1.14 -17.79 24.02
N TYR A 37 0.68 -17.35 22.85
CA TYR A 37 -0.70 -17.61 22.43
C TYR A 37 -0.81 -18.75 21.41
N ARG A 38 0.04 -18.77 20.38
CA ARG A 38 -0.08 -19.73 19.27
C ARG A 38 0.47 -21.10 19.66
N TRP A 39 1.67 -21.13 20.25
CA TRP A 39 2.22 -22.36 20.81
C TRP A 39 1.44 -22.84 22.04
N GLY A 40 1.01 -21.92 22.91
CA GLY A 40 0.11 -22.23 24.03
C GLY A 40 -1.17 -22.93 23.59
N TYR A 41 -1.81 -22.44 22.52
CA TYR A 41 -2.97 -23.11 21.91
C TYR A 41 -2.63 -24.54 21.44
N LEU A 42 -1.52 -24.73 20.72
CA LEU A 42 -1.13 -26.06 20.23
C LEU A 42 -0.88 -27.04 21.38
N ALA A 43 -0.20 -26.61 22.45
CA ALA A 43 0.05 -27.43 23.62
C ALA A 43 -1.24 -27.81 24.35
N VAL A 44 -2.15 -26.86 24.58
CA VAL A 44 -3.45 -27.14 25.22
C VAL A 44 -4.29 -28.07 24.36
N ARG A 45 -4.37 -27.82 23.05
CA ARG A 45 -5.10 -28.68 22.12
C ARG A 45 -4.54 -30.09 22.09
N PHE A 46 -3.21 -30.24 22.04
CA PHE A 46 -2.55 -31.54 22.13
C PHE A 46 -2.95 -32.28 23.42
N MET A 47 -2.86 -31.62 24.56
CA MET A 47 -3.24 -32.22 25.85
C MET A 47 -4.72 -32.61 25.89
N LEU A 48 -5.62 -31.80 25.33
CA LEU A 48 -7.05 -32.12 25.26
C LEU A 48 -7.34 -33.29 24.30
N GLU A 49 -6.65 -33.36 23.16
CA GLU A 49 -6.87 -34.41 22.15
C GLU A 49 -6.22 -35.74 22.52
N LYS A 50 -5.04 -35.72 23.14
CA LYS A 50 -4.20 -36.90 23.39
C LYS A 50 -4.14 -37.32 24.85
N HIS A 51 -4.27 -36.39 25.79
CA HIS A 51 -4.08 -36.64 27.22
C HIS A 51 -5.19 -36.03 28.10
N PRO A 52 -6.48 -36.24 27.81
CA PRO A 52 -7.58 -35.60 28.55
C PRO A 52 -7.58 -35.95 30.05
N GLN A 53 -7.14 -37.15 30.43
CA GLN A 53 -7.04 -37.57 31.83
C GLN A 53 -5.97 -36.77 32.61
N ASP A 54 -4.85 -36.43 31.96
CA ASP A 54 -3.83 -35.59 32.57
C ASP A 54 -4.33 -34.15 32.73
N VAL A 55 -5.13 -33.65 31.77
CA VAL A 55 -5.81 -32.36 31.91
C VAL A 55 -6.77 -32.36 33.09
N GLU A 56 -7.57 -33.41 33.28
CA GLU A 56 -8.46 -33.55 34.44
C GLU A 56 -7.68 -33.54 35.77
N SER A 57 -6.53 -34.23 35.80
CA SER A 57 -5.66 -34.27 36.97
C SER A 57 -5.09 -32.89 37.30
N LEU A 58 -4.63 -32.15 36.28
CA LEU A 58 -4.17 -30.76 36.43
C LEU A 58 -5.31 -29.84 36.92
N LEU A 59 -6.53 -29.99 36.39
CA LEU A 59 -7.69 -29.21 36.84
C LEU A 59 -8.05 -29.52 38.30
N ALA A 60 -7.95 -30.77 38.74
CA ALA A 60 -8.20 -31.16 40.13
C ALA A 60 -7.20 -30.51 41.09
N LEU A 61 -5.90 -30.54 40.75
CA LEU A 61 -4.86 -29.87 41.54
C LEU A 61 -5.10 -28.35 41.62
N SER A 62 -5.43 -27.72 40.48
CA SER A 62 -5.72 -26.29 40.41
C SER A 62 -6.93 -25.90 41.27
N ARG A 63 -8.05 -26.63 41.17
CA ARG A 63 -9.28 -26.37 41.94
C ARG A 63 -9.12 -26.56 43.45
N THR A 64 -8.17 -27.39 43.87
CA THR A 64 -7.86 -27.65 45.29
C THR A 64 -6.72 -26.79 45.82
N GLY A 65 -6.20 -25.85 45.02
CA GLY A 65 -5.13 -24.93 45.43
C GLY A 65 -3.75 -25.57 45.55
N GLN A 66 -3.55 -26.77 44.98
CA GLN A 66 -2.27 -27.51 45.05
C GLN A 66 -1.30 -27.05 43.95
N PHE A 67 -0.94 -25.76 43.96
CA PHE A 67 -0.19 -25.14 42.86
C PHE A 67 1.25 -25.65 42.70
N ASP A 68 1.94 -25.99 43.79
CA ASP A 68 3.29 -26.57 43.72
C ASP A 68 3.29 -27.93 43.01
N GLN A 69 2.33 -28.79 43.36
CA GLN A 69 2.16 -30.09 42.72
C GLN A 69 1.67 -29.95 41.27
N TRP A 70 0.82 -28.95 41.00
CA TRP A 70 0.40 -28.62 39.65
C TRP A 70 1.59 -28.22 38.78
N ALA A 71 2.44 -27.31 39.26
CA ALA A 71 3.62 -26.84 38.53
C ALA A 71 4.62 -27.99 38.28
N GLN A 72 4.84 -28.84 39.28
CA GLN A 72 5.66 -30.05 39.12
C GLN A 72 5.07 -31.01 38.08
N SER A 73 3.75 -31.21 38.10
CA SER A 73 3.05 -32.07 37.15
C SER A 73 3.16 -31.56 35.72
N VAL A 74 2.93 -30.25 35.50
CA VAL A 74 3.08 -29.63 34.18
C VAL A 74 4.50 -29.81 33.64
N LYS A 75 5.53 -29.60 34.47
CA LYS A 75 6.93 -29.82 34.06
C LYS A 75 7.18 -31.26 33.62
N LEU A 76 6.74 -32.24 34.42
CA LEU A 76 6.91 -33.67 34.13
C LEU A 76 6.15 -34.10 32.87
N LEU A 77 4.93 -33.60 32.65
CA LEU A 77 4.14 -33.89 31.46
C LEU A 77 4.79 -33.31 30.20
N GLY A 78 5.35 -32.10 30.30
CA GLY A 78 6.15 -31.51 29.23
C GLY A 78 7.29 -32.41 28.80
N GLU A 79 8.13 -32.84 29.76
CA GLU A 79 9.26 -33.73 29.49
C GLU A 79 8.83 -35.08 28.92
N ARG A 80 7.76 -35.66 29.48
CA ARG A 80 7.22 -36.97 29.08
C ARG A 80 6.69 -36.96 27.65
N TYR A 81 5.97 -35.91 27.24
CA TYR A 81 5.25 -35.88 25.97
C TYR A 81 5.94 -35.06 24.88
N ASN A 82 7.16 -34.57 25.08
CA ASN A 82 7.90 -33.82 24.05
C ASN A 82 7.97 -34.52 22.69
N THR A 83 8.30 -35.82 22.69
CA THR A 83 8.41 -36.62 21.46
C THR A 83 7.05 -36.79 20.78
N GLU A 84 6.02 -37.08 21.57
CA GLU A 84 4.65 -37.28 21.07
C GLU A 84 4.05 -35.98 20.53
N PHE A 85 4.28 -34.87 21.22
CA PHE A 85 3.88 -33.53 20.79
C PHE A 85 4.51 -33.19 19.45
N SER A 86 5.83 -33.39 19.30
CA SER A 86 6.52 -33.14 18.03
C SER A 86 5.94 -33.96 16.86
N ALA A 87 5.61 -35.23 17.10
CA ALA A 87 4.99 -36.11 16.12
C ALA A 87 3.54 -35.71 15.79
N TRP A 88 2.78 -35.25 16.79
CA TRP A 88 1.43 -34.73 16.56
C TRP A 88 1.45 -33.45 15.73
N LEU A 89 2.42 -32.55 15.95
CA LEU A 89 2.59 -31.36 15.11
C LEU A 89 2.84 -31.72 13.64
N ASP A 90 3.57 -32.80 13.34
CA ASP A 90 3.77 -33.28 11.96
C ASP A 90 2.46 -33.67 11.28
N THR A 91 1.50 -34.21 12.04
CA THR A 91 0.18 -34.55 11.51
C THR A 91 -0.60 -33.30 11.13
N LEU A 92 -0.53 -32.25 11.96
CA LEU A 92 -1.20 -30.98 11.68
C LEU A 92 -0.59 -30.24 10.49
N GLN A 93 0.73 -30.34 10.30
CA GLN A 93 1.41 -29.73 9.16
C GLN A 93 1.05 -30.44 7.85
N ARG A 94 0.90 -31.76 7.85
CA ARG A 94 0.44 -32.53 6.69
C ARG A 94 -1.00 -32.18 6.29
N ASP A 95 -1.88 -32.04 7.27
CA ASP A 95 -3.31 -31.75 7.05
C ASP A 95 -3.61 -30.25 6.82
N ASN A 96 -2.58 -29.41 6.71
CA ASN A 96 -2.72 -27.97 6.50
C ASN A 96 -3.14 -27.69 5.04
N PRO A 97 -4.30 -27.04 4.78
CA PRO A 97 -4.76 -26.77 3.41
C PRO A 97 -3.80 -25.87 2.61
N ASP A 98 -2.99 -25.05 3.28
CA ASP A 98 -1.98 -24.21 2.61
C ASP A 98 -0.64 -24.93 2.40
N ASN A 99 -0.53 -26.22 2.74
CA ASN A 99 0.67 -27.00 2.47
C ASN A 99 0.72 -27.35 0.98
N PRO A 100 1.78 -26.98 0.23
CA PRO A 100 1.89 -27.27 -1.20
C PRO A 100 1.78 -28.76 -1.54
N ASP A 101 2.13 -29.65 -0.60
CA ASP A 101 2.04 -31.10 -0.78
C ASP A 101 0.71 -31.71 -0.29
N ASN A 102 -0.23 -30.89 0.22
CA ASN A 102 -1.53 -31.39 0.64
C ASN A 102 -2.42 -31.66 -0.58
N PRO A 103 -2.95 -32.88 -0.76
CA PRO A 103 -3.82 -33.23 -1.88
C PRO A 103 -5.09 -32.35 -1.97
N ASP A 104 -5.56 -31.79 -0.86
CA ASP A 104 -6.74 -30.93 -0.78
C ASP A 104 -6.41 -29.42 -0.86
N ASN A 105 -5.15 -29.04 -1.13
CA ASN A 105 -4.76 -27.63 -1.27
C ASN A 105 -5.42 -27.01 -2.52
N PRO A 106 -6.05 -25.82 -2.43
CA PRO A 106 -6.61 -25.11 -3.60
C PRO A 106 -5.57 -24.73 -4.67
N ASP A 107 -4.29 -24.60 -4.31
CA ASP A 107 -3.17 -24.33 -5.22
C ASP A 107 -2.48 -25.62 -5.74
N ASN A 108 -2.98 -26.81 -5.35
CA ASN A 108 -2.50 -28.07 -5.91
C ASN A 108 -2.98 -28.21 -7.37
N PRO A 109 -2.07 -28.38 -8.35
CA PRO A 109 -2.42 -28.46 -9.77
C PRO A 109 -3.42 -29.57 -10.15
N ASP A 110 -3.66 -30.55 -9.26
CA ASP A 110 -4.55 -31.69 -9.50
C ASP A 110 -5.95 -31.59 -8.84
N ASN A 111 -6.33 -30.45 -8.23
CA ASN A 111 -7.56 -30.35 -7.42
C ASN A 111 -8.81 -29.89 -8.21
N PRO A 112 -9.92 -30.66 -8.24
CA PRO A 112 -11.19 -30.21 -8.81
C PRO A 112 -11.97 -29.28 -7.85
N GLU A 113 -12.21 -28.03 -8.30
CA GLU A 113 -12.85 -26.95 -7.52
C GLU A 113 -14.18 -27.34 -6.84
N GLN A 114 -14.25 -27.19 -5.50
CA GLN A 114 -15.51 -27.07 -4.76
C GLN A 114 -15.52 -25.81 -3.88
N PRO A 115 -16.59 -25.01 -3.87
CA PRO A 115 -16.69 -23.81 -3.04
C PRO A 115 -17.15 -24.18 -1.62
N ASN A 116 -16.42 -23.76 -0.59
CA ASN A 116 -16.85 -23.83 0.81
C ASN A 116 -17.05 -22.40 1.35
N PRO A 117 -18.18 -22.08 2.04
CA PRO A 117 -18.43 -20.74 2.56
C PRO A 117 -17.74 -20.49 3.91
N GLU A 118 -16.98 -19.39 4.01
CA GLU A 118 -16.20 -18.95 5.19
C GLU A 118 -17.09 -18.44 6.35
N PRO A 119 -16.85 -18.85 7.62
CA PRO A 119 -17.68 -18.45 8.77
C PRO A 119 -17.40 -17.05 9.36
N ASN A 120 -16.49 -16.25 8.81
CA ASN A 120 -16.09 -14.94 9.34
C ASN A 120 -15.92 -13.92 8.21
N ALA A 121 -17.02 -13.33 7.72
CA ALA A 121 -16.92 -12.32 6.67
C ALA A 121 -16.22 -11.05 7.20
N VAL A 122 -14.99 -10.80 6.75
CA VAL A 122 -14.25 -9.57 7.05
C VAL A 122 -14.88 -8.42 6.26
N THR A 123 -15.36 -7.39 6.96
CA THR A 123 -16.09 -6.28 6.35
C THR A 123 -15.16 -5.14 5.95
N GLN A 124 -15.26 -4.63 4.72
CA GLN A 124 -14.50 -3.45 4.32
C GLN A 124 -15.05 -2.20 5.02
N LEU A 125 -14.15 -1.37 5.56
CA LEU A 125 -14.45 -0.02 6.01
C LEU A 125 -13.89 0.98 5.00
N ALA A 126 -14.71 1.94 4.60
CA ALA A 126 -14.25 3.08 3.82
C ALA A 126 -13.29 3.93 4.68
N ALA A 127 -12.29 4.53 4.05
CA ALA A 127 -11.45 5.53 4.70
C ALA A 127 -12.30 6.70 5.22
N ASN A 128 -11.90 7.29 6.36
CA ASN A 128 -12.58 8.45 6.95
C ASN A 128 -14.05 8.16 7.31
N SER A 129 -14.34 6.91 7.67
CA SER A 129 -15.68 6.47 8.08
C SER A 129 -15.77 6.20 9.58
N SER A 130 -17.00 6.26 10.07
CA SER A 130 -17.38 5.97 11.44
C SER A 130 -18.46 4.89 11.48
N LEU A 131 -18.34 3.92 12.37
CA LEU A 131 -19.28 2.82 12.55
C LEU A 131 -19.54 2.59 14.03
N THR A 132 -20.82 2.49 14.42
CA THR A 132 -21.19 2.14 15.80
C THR A 132 -21.34 0.64 15.96
N LEU A 133 -20.72 0.10 16.99
CA LEU A 133 -20.65 -1.31 17.31
C LEU A 133 -21.29 -1.60 18.67
N THR A 134 -21.79 -2.82 18.80
CA THR A 134 -22.24 -3.41 20.07
C THR A 134 -21.85 -4.88 20.05
N GLY A 135 -21.51 -5.42 21.21
CA GLY A 135 -21.08 -6.80 21.33
C GLY A 135 -21.16 -7.32 22.75
N LYS A 136 -20.94 -8.61 22.87
CA LYS A 136 -20.88 -9.33 24.14
C LYS A 136 -19.43 -9.56 24.52
N ALA A 137 -19.20 -9.91 25.78
CA ALA A 137 -17.91 -10.42 26.20
C ALA A 137 -17.44 -11.52 25.23
N TYR A 138 -16.22 -11.36 24.72
CA TYR A 138 -15.54 -12.25 23.78
C TYR A 138 -16.15 -12.32 22.36
N SER A 139 -17.09 -11.43 22.00
CA SER A 139 -17.50 -11.29 20.59
C SER A 139 -16.48 -10.45 19.83
N GLU A 140 -16.29 -10.78 18.55
CA GLU A 140 -15.32 -10.14 17.66
C GLU A 140 -16.04 -9.61 16.41
N HIS A 141 -15.71 -8.38 16.00
CA HIS A 141 -16.01 -7.87 14.66
C HIS A 141 -14.73 -7.72 13.87
N LEU A 142 -14.73 -8.25 12.64
CA LEU A 142 -13.57 -8.23 11.75
C LEU A 142 -13.81 -7.26 10.59
N PHE A 143 -12.81 -6.42 10.38
CA PHE A 143 -12.84 -5.38 9.37
C PHE A 143 -11.54 -5.37 8.56
N TYR A 144 -11.52 -4.63 7.45
CA TYR A 144 -10.29 -4.17 6.81
C TYR A 144 -10.43 -2.77 6.21
N VAL A 145 -9.31 -2.05 6.13
CA VAL A 145 -9.16 -0.77 5.41
C VAL A 145 -8.04 -0.95 4.39
N ASP A 146 -8.27 -0.54 3.15
CA ASP A 146 -7.22 -0.48 2.13
C ASP A 146 -6.54 0.90 2.21
N VAL A 147 -5.25 0.90 2.52
CA VAL A 147 -4.40 2.10 2.57
C VAL A 147 -3.70 2.24 1.21
N PRO A 148 -4.02 3.27 0.42
CA PRO A 148 -3.42 3.49 -0.89
C PRO A 148 -1.97 3.97 -0.77
N GLU A 149 -1.27 4.04 -1.91
CA GLU A 149 0.01 4.74 -1.98
C GLU A 149 -0.17 6.22 -1.63
N TYR A 150 0.93 6.86 -1.22
CA TYR A 150 0.99 8.28 -0.88
C TYR A 150 0.16 8.69 0.36
N SER A 151 -0.26 7.75 1.20
CA SER A 151 -0.84 8.04 2.51
C SER A 151 0.18 8.65 3.48
N ARG A 152 -0.21 9.72 4.19
CA ARG A 152 0.66 10.45 5.15
C ARG A 152 0.27 10.18 6.60
N GLU A 153 -1.02 10.01 6.84
CA GLU A 153 -1.56 9.76 8.17
C GLU A 153 -2.51 8.58 8.10
N PHE A 154 -2.37 7.65 9.02
CA PHE A 154 -3.34 6.57 9.20
C PHE A 154 -3.47 6.26 10.69
N HIS A 155 -4.67 6.45 11.23
CA HIS A 155 -5.00 5.99 12.57
C HIS A 155 -6.42 5.43 12.63
N VAL A 156 -6.62 4.54 13.58
CA VAL A 156 -7.91 3.93 13.89
C VAL A 156 -8.16 4.09 15.37
N GLN A 157 -9.38 4.49 15.71
CA GLN A 157 -9.78 4.75 17.09
C GLN A 157 -11.11 4.09 17.39
N ILE A 158 -11.26 3.57 18.59
CA ILE A 158 -12.56 3.22 19.18
C ILE A 158 -12.86 4.14 20.37
N SER A 159 -14.13 4.51 20.55
CA SER A 159 -14.60 5.24 21.73
C SER A 159 -16.03 4.85 22.10
N GLY A 160 -16.33 4.52 23.36
CA GLY A 160 -17.70 4.23 23.80
C GLY A 160 -17.80 3.51 25.15
N GLU A 161 -18.92 2.83 25.37
CA GLU A 161 -19.27 2.19 26.64
C GLU A 161 -18.89 0.71 26.68
N GLY A 162 -18.46 0.24 27.85
CA GLY A 162 -18.02 -1.14 28.08
C GLY A 162 -16.52 -1.32 27.79
N ASP A 163 -16.12 -2.56 27.56
CA ASP A 163 -14.70 -2.95 27.46
C ASP A 163 -14.47 -3.72 26.15
N ALA A 164 -14.08 -2.99 25.11
CA ALA A 164 -13.73 -3.52 23.81
C ALA A 164 -12.33 -3.06 23.44
N ASP A 165 -11.50 -3.99 22.97
CA ASP A 165 -10.13 -3.73 22.57
C ASP A 165 -9.98 -3.65 21.05
N LEU A 166 -8.99 -2.90 20.60
CA LEU A 166 -8.61 -2.78 19.19
C LEU A 166 -7.32 -3.56 18.90
N TYR A 167 -7.39 -4.45 17.90
CA TYR A 167 -6.27 -5.24 17.40
C TYR A 167 -6.12 -5.04 15.89
N MET A 168 -4.90 -4.87 15.38
CA MET A 168 -4.67 -4.66 13.95
C MET A 168 -3.45 -5.40 13.41
N SER A 169 -3.50 -5.70 12.11
CA SER A 169 -2.45 -6.39 11.36
C SER A 169 -2.39 -5.91 9.91
N TYR A 170 -1.18 -5.81 9.35
CA TYR A 170 -0.92 -5.55 7.94
C TYR A 170 -0.89 -6.86 7.15
N GLN A 171 -1.65 -6.92 6.04
CA GLN A 171 -1.75 -8.06 5.11
C GLN A 171 -2.17 -9.41 5.72
N GLN A 172 -2.69 -9.40 6.93
CA GLN A 172 -3.13 -10.60 7.65
C GLN A 172 -4.34 -10.25 8.50
N VAL A 173 -5.37 -11.11 8.51
CA VAL A 173 -6.54 -10.92 9.37
C VAL A 173 -6.10 -10.81 10.83
N ALA A 174 -6.51 -9.73 11.49
CA ALA A 174 -6.25 -9.54 12.91
C ALA A 174 -7.30 -10.28 13.73
N HIS A 175 -6.86 -10.90 14.82
CA HIS A 175 -7.69 -11.42 15.89
C HIS A 175 -7.15 -10.96 17.24
N TYR A 176 -7.95 -11.01 18.30
CA TYR A 176 -7.46 -10.71 19.66
C TYR A 176 -6.29 -11.61 20.10
N TYR A 177 -6.16 -12.80 19.50
CA TYR A 177 -5.06 -13.76 19.73
C TYR A 177 -4.00 -13.76 18.62
N ASP A 178 -4.22 -12.99 17.55
CA ASP A 178 -3.38 -12.95 16.35
C ASP A 178 -3.32 -11.53 15.77
N TYR A 179 -2.40 -10.70 16.27
CA TYR A 179 -2.26 -9.33 15.81
C TYR A 179 -0.79 -8.91 15.72
N GLN A 180 -0.54 -7.83 14.99
CA GLN A 180 0.78 -7.19 14.91
C GLN A 180 0.88 -5.99 15.85
N VAL A 181 -0.21 -5.23 16.00
CA VAL A 181 -0.28 -4.06 16.87
C VAL A 181 -1.61 -4.02 17.62
N THR A 182 -1.55 -3.57 18.86
CA THR A 182 -2.72 -3.30 19.71
C THR A 182 -2.38 -2.14 20.63
N GLU A 183 -3.41 -1.42 21.02
CA GLU A 183 -3.44 -0.59 22.22
C GLU A 183 -4.58 -1.14 23.06
N PHE A 184 -4.36 -1.34 24.35
CA PHE A 184 -5.42 -1.78 25.26
C PHE A 184 -5.42 -0.88 26.49
N THR A 185 -6.56 -0.26 26.73
CA THR A 185 -6.83 0.48 27.96
C THR A 185 -8.03 -0.16 28.63
N TYR A 186 -8.24 0.10 29.92
CA TYR A 186 -9.50 -0.34 30.54
C TYR A 186 -10.64 0.54 30.02
N GLY A 187 -11.60 -0.06 29.31
CA GLY A 187 -12.71 0.63 28.68
C GLY A 187 -12.69 0.43 27.16
N SER A 188 -13.49 1.22 26.43
CA SER A 188 -13.47 1.24 24.96
C SER A 188 -12.94 2.60 24.51
N ASN A 189 -11.64 2.85 24.65
CA ASN A 189 -10.98 4.11 24.27
C ASN A 189 -9.54 3.91 23.78
N GLU A 190 -9.37 3.15 22.70
CA GLU A 190 -8.10 2.75 22.13
C GLU A 190 -7.85 3.49 20.80
N GLN A 191 -6.60 3.91 20.56
CA GLN A 191 -6.20 4.48 19.28
C GLN A 191 -4.88 3.87 18.82
N ILE A 192 -4.87 3.29 17.61
CA ILE A 192 -3.65 2.82 16.95
C ILE A 192 -3.28 3.81 15.84
N THR A 193 -2.06 4.34 15.90
CA THR A 193 -1.52 5.26 14.89
C THR A 193 -0.32 4.63 14.19
N PHE A 194 -0.37 4.55 12.86
CA PHE A 194 0.73 4.04 12.05
C PHE A 194 1.69 5.16 11.69
N LYS A 195 2.99 4.89 11.82
CA LYS A 195 4.05 5.86 11.47
C LYS A 195 4.43 5.72 9.99
N PRO A 196 4.72 6.84 9.30
CA PRO A 196 5.30 6.78 7.97
C PRO A 196 6.64 6.04 7.94
N GLU A 197 6.92 5.36 6.83
CA GLU A 197 8.23 4.76 6.52
C GLU A 197 9.26 5.86 6.17
N GLN A 198 10.50 5.47 5.86
CA GLN A 198 11.58 6.42 5.53
C GLN A 198 11.28 7.30 4.31
N ASN A 199 10.40 6.85 3.42
CA ASN A 199 9.91 7.62 2.27
C ASN A 199 8.88 8.69 2.66
N GLY A 200 8.51 8.81 3.93
CA GLY A 200 7.55 9.77 4.45
C GLY A 200 6.09 9.36 4.25
N TYR A 201 5.80 8.12 3.82
CA TYR A 201 4.44 7.64 3.60
C TYR A 201 4.11 6.42 4.49
N ILE A 202 2.84 6.24 4.83
CA ILE A 202 2.33 5.01 5.42
C ILE A 202 2.50 3.88 4.41
N LYS A 203 2.92 2.71 4.90
CA LYS A 203 3.10 1.53 4.05
C LYS A 203 1.77 1.17 3.35
N PRO A 204 1.70 1.15 2.01
CA PRO A 204 0.47 0.86 1.29
C PRO A 204 0.09 -0.61 1.44
N GLY A 205 -1.21 -0.89 1.39
CA GLY A 205 -1.77 -2.23 1.43
C GLY A 205 -2.97 -2.35 2.37
N ARG A 206 -3.39 -3.59 2.60
CA ARG A 206 -4.57 -3.88 3.41
C ARG A 206 -4.21 -4.00 4.89
N TYR A 207 -4.93 -3.26 5.72
CA TYR A 207 -4.86 -3.34 7.17
C TYR A 207 -6.15 -3.95 7.71
N TYR A 208 -6.02 -5.06 8.43
CA TYR A 208 -7.14 -5.74 9.07
C TYR A 208 -7.27 -5.27 10.52
N LEU A 209 -8.52 -5.21 10.99
CA LEU A 209 -8.86 -4.75 12.33
C LEU A 209 -9.80 -5.76 12.99
N SER A 210 -9.56 -6.06 14.26
CA SER A 210 -10.46 -6.79 15.14
C SER A 210 -10.85 -5.87 16.30
N VAL A 211 -12.17 -5.69 16.48
CA VAL A 211 -12.74 -5.08 17.69
C VAL A 211 -13.33 -6.20 18.51
N THR A 212 -12.73 -6.49 19.67
CA THR A 212 -13.10 -7.64 20.51
C THR A 212 -13.47 -7.22 21.92
N GLY A 213 -14.62 -7.67 22.40
CA GLY A 213 -15.06 -7.40 23.77
C GLY A 213 -14.26 -8.19 24.82
N ARG A 214 -13.70 -7.51 25.81
CA ARG A 214 -13.24 -8.12 27.08
C ARG A 214 -14.39 -8.25 28.07
N ALA A 215 -15.36 -7.35 27.97
CA ALA A 215 -16.68 -7.45 28.57
C ALA A 215 -17.77 -7.12 27.53
N ASP A 216 -19.03 -7.05 27.97
CA ASP A 216 -20.11 -6.51 27.14
C ASP A 216 -19.81 -5.02 26.84
N TYR A 217 -20.05 -4.60 25.59
CA TYR A 217 -19.85 -3.23 25.15
C TYR A 217 -20.98 -2.77 24.23
N SER A 218 -21.25 -1.47 24.25
CA SER A 218 -22.36 -0.88 23.49
C SER A 218 -22.02 0.55 23.08
N ALA A 219 -22.57 0.98 21.95
CA ALA A 219 -22.32 2.31 21.41
C ALA A 219 -20.83 2.64 21.24
N VAL A 220 -20.00 1.63 20.94
CA VAL A 220 -18.57 1.84 20.63
C VAL A 220 -18.45 2.34 19.21
N ILE A 221 -17.90 3.53 19.04
CA ILE A 221 -17.70 4.19 17.75
C ILE A 221 -16.31 3.83 17.25
N LEU A 222 -16.24 3.05 16.17
CA LEU A 222 -15.03 2.79 15.41
C LEU A 222 -14.84 3.88 14.34
N ASN A 223 -13.77 4.65 14.45
CA ASN A 223 -13.38 5.70 13.52
C ASN A 223 -12.09 5.32 12.80
N THR A 224 -12.07 5.52 11.49
CA THR A 224 -10.87 5.42 10.66
C THR A 224 -10.49 6.82 10.18
N HIS A 225 -9.22 7.19 10.27
CA HIS A 225 -8.69 8.43 9.71
C HIS A 225 -7.54 8.09 8.78
N LEU A 226 -7.64 8.58 7.55
CA LEU A 226 -6.66 8.35 6.51
C LEU A 226 -6.50 9.61 5.68
N VAL A 227 -5.32 10.21 5.76
CA VAL A 227 -4.92 11.31 4.87
C VAL A 227 -4.06 10.72 3.78
N THR A 228 -4.60 10.70 2.57
CA THR A 228 -3.84 10.40 1.37
C THR A 228 -3.52 11.70 0.68
N GLU A 229 -2.23 11.98 0.51
CA GLU A 229 -1.86 12.97 -0.49
C GLU A 229 -2.21 12.36 -1.84
N GLN A 230 -3.01 13.06 -2.64
CA GLN A 230 -2.82 12.85 -4.06
C GLN A 230 -1.35 13.19 -4.32
N PRO A 231 -0.56 12.33 -4.99
CA PRO A 231 0.71 12.81 -5.51
C PRO A 231 0.37 14.13 -6.20
N ASN A 232 1.20 15.16 -6.02
CA ASN A 232 1.13 16.30 -6.92
C ASN A 232 1.20 15.69 -8.33
N GLU A 233 0.06 15.51 -8.98
CA GLU A 233 -0.05 15.74 -10.39
C GLU A 233 0.28 17.23 -10.53
N GLN A 234 1.58 17.56 -10.40
CA GLN A 234 2.09 18.51 -11.35
C GLN A 234 1.71 17.85 -12.68
N PRO A 235 0.77 18.43 -13.46
CA PRO A 235 0.57 17.93 -14.80
C PRO A 235 1.97 17.80 -15.37
N THR A 236 2.34 16.64 -15.87
CA THR A 236 3.50 16.60 -16.75
C THR A 236 3.12 17.54 -17.87
N ILE A 237 3.58 18.78 -17.74
CA ILE A 237 3.38 19.82 -18.72
C ILE A 237 4.22 19.34 -19.89
N LYS A 238 3.59 18.53 -20.73
CA LYS A 238 4.19 17.88 -21.87
C LYS A 238 3.91 18.79 -23.04
N ASP A 239 4.96 19.21 -23.71
CA ASP A 239 4.80 19.88 -24.97
C ASP A 239 4.10 18.98 -25.98
N ASP A 240 3.15 19.55 -26.70
CA ASP A 240 2.77 18.99 -27.98
C ASP A 240 3.97 19.17 -28.93
N LEU A 241 4.52 18.07 -29.44
CA LEU A 241 5.67 18.09 -30.36
C LEU A 241 5.25 17.88 -31.81
N ALA A 242 3.94 17.79 -32.10
CA ALA A 242 3.45 17.81 -33.47
C ALA A 242 3.80 19.16 -34.11
N PRO A 243 4.52 19.19 -35.25
CA PRO A 243 4.88 20.45 -35.86
C PRO A 243 3.65 21.22 -36.36
N VAL A 244 3.60 22.51 -36.05
CA VAL A 244 2.58 23.42 -36.57
C VAL A 244 3.05 23.99 -37.90
N LEU A 245 2.20 23.94 -38.93
CA LEU A 245 2.49 24.58 -40.21
C LEU A 245 1.93 26.01 -40.19
N LEU A 246 2.80 27.00 -40.35
CA LEU A 246 2.40 28.40 -40.48
C LEU A 246 1.93 28.70 -41.90
N GLU A 247 0.98 29.63 -41.97
CA GLU A 247 0.63 30.35 -43.18
C GLU A 247 1.21 31.77 -43.09
N ALA A 248 1.80 32.26 -44.19
CA ALA A 248 2.41 33.59 -44.19
C ALA A 248 1.38 34.69 -43.86
N GLY A 249 1.75 35.56 -42.92
CA GLY A 249 0.94 36.67 -42.43
C GLY A 249 -0.10 36.32 -41.36
N ASN A 250 -0.30 35.04 -41.06
CA ASN A 250 -1.25 34.59 -40.03
C ASN A 250 -0.49 34.30 -38.72
N SER A 251 -0.82 35.03 -37.65
CA SER A 251 -0.28 34.74 -36.31
C SER A 251 -0.81 33.41 -35.78
N GLN A 252 0.04 32.67 -35.08
CA GLN A 252 -0.32 31.46 -34.37
C GLN A 252 0.10 31.55 -32.90
N SER A 253 -0.86 31.25 -32.02
CA SER A 253 -0.63 31.15 -30.59
C SER A 253 -0.05 29.77 -30.26
N LEU A 254 1.12 29.75 -29.63
CA LEU A 254 1.85 28.53 -29.31
C LEU A 254 2.22 28.54 -27.83
N THR A 255 1.75 27.55 -27.09
CA THR A 255 2.23 27.32 -25.72
C THR A 255 3.48 26.45 -25.78
N VAL A 256 4.60 27.00 -25.30
CA VAL A 256 5.91 26.34 -25.26
C VAL A 256 6.31 26.16 -23.80
N HIS A 257 6.37 24.93 -23.33
CA HIS A 257 6.80 24.67 -21.96
C HIS A 257 8.29 24.36 -21.89
N ARG A 258 8.81 23.62 -22.86
CA ARG A 258 10.25 23.44 -23.12
C ARG A 258 10.60 23.46 -24.60
N GLN A 259 9.73 22.91 -25.45
CA GLN A 259 10.02 22.75 -26.86
C GLN A 259 8.76 22.71 -27.72
N ARG A 260 8.75 23.46 -28.82
CA ARG A 260 7.70 23.40 -29.85
C ARG A 260 8.34 23.43 -31.24
N TYR A 261 7.74 22.70 -32.17
CA TYR A 261 8.18 22.67 -33.57
C TYR A 261 7.19 23.39 -34.45
N VAL A 262 7.72 24.17 -35.39
CA VAL A 262 6.93 24.94 -36.33
C VAL A 262 7.62 24.88 -37.69
N ALA A 263 6.89 24.82 -38.78
CA ALA A 263 7.46 24.94 -40.12
C ALA A 263 6.64 25.91 -40.96
N ILE A 264 7.24 26.44 -42.02
CA ILE A 264 6.54 27.17 -43.07
C ILE A 264 7.01 26.67 -44.42
N TYR A 265 6.07 26.45 -45.35
CA TYR A 265 6.42 26.14 -46.74
C TYR A 265 6.70 27.43 -47.50
N VAL A 266 7.88 27.53 -48.07
CA VAL A 266 8.34 28.66 -48.86
C VAL A 266 8.12 28.36 -50.34
N PRO A 267 7.25 29.11 -51.05
CA PRO A 267 7.02 28.90 -52.46
C PRO A 267 8.17 29.43 -53.33
N LYS A 268 8.25 28.97 -54.57
CA LYS A 268 9.22 29.45 -55.56
C LYS A 268 9.11 30.97 -55.76
N GLY A 269 10.27 31.64 -55.77
CA GLY A 269 10.38 33.07 -56.03
C GLY A 269 10.49 33.93 -54.77
N VAL A 270 10.24 33.38 -53.58
CA VAL A 270 10.54 34.03 -52.31
C VAL A 270 12.05 33.99 -52.07
N SER A 271 12.60 35.12 -51.59
CA SER A 271 14.04 35.27 -51.32
C SER A 271 14.36 35.36 -49.83
N GLU A 272 13.37 35.66 -48.99
CA GLU A 272 13.54 35.78 -47.55
C GLU A 272 12.28 35.36 -46.79
N VAL A 273 12.48 34.73 -45.62
CA VAL A 273 11.45 34.50 -44.61
C VAL A 273 11.80 35.35 -43.39
N GLN A 274 10.89 36.24 -43.00
CA GLN A 274 11.00 37.02 -41.76
C GLN A 274 10.03 36.44 -40.73
N VAL A 275 10.49 36.21 -39.50
CA VAL A 275 9.66 35.60 -38.45
C VAL A 275 9.82 36.36 -37.14
N TRP A 276 8.70 36.60 -36.47
CA TRP A 276 8.61 37.23 -35.17
C TRP A 276 7.99 36.28 -34.17
N LEU A 277 8.57 36.27 -32.98
CA LEU A 277 8.01 35.67 -31.78
C LEU A 277 7.71 36.80 -30.79
N THR A 278 6.50 36.85 -30.25
CA THR A 278 6.10 37.84 -29.25
C THR A 278 5.57 37.14 -28.01
N ALA A 279 6.03 37.54 -26.83
CA ALA A 279 5.54 36.97 -25.58
C ALA A 279 4.10 37.40 -25.31
N SER A 280 3.26 36.49 -24.81
CA SER A 280 1.97 36.90 -24.21
C SER A 280 2.22 37.63 -22.88
N GLU A 281 1.41 38.65 -22.57
CA GLU A 281 1.62 39.52 -21.39
C GLU A 281 1.55 38.79 -20.02
N GLN A 282 1.15 37.51 -19.99
CA GLN A 282 0.88 36.78 -18.76
C GLN A 282 2.03 35.92 -18.23
N ASN A 283 3.08 35.63 -19.00
CA ASN A 283 4.17 34.74 -18.57
C ASN A 283 5.58 35.35 -18.79
N ARG A 284 6.53 35.01 -17.91
CA ARG A 284 7.90 35.57 -17.81
C ARG A 284 9.00 34.56 -18.20
N GLY A 285 8.68 33.58 -19.02
CA GLY A 285 9.62 32.60 -19.54
C GLY A 285 10.59 33.22 -20.56
N ASN A 286 11.48 32.36 -21.06
CA ASN A 286 12.41 32.70 -22.13
C ASN A 286 12.35 31.60 -23.20
N VAL A 287 11.64 31.88 -24.28
CA VAL A 287 11.54 31.00 -25.45
C VAL A 287 12.45 31.53 -26.55
N ASP A 288 13.56 30.83 -26.76
CA ASP A 288 14.51 31.07 -27.83
C ASP A 288 13.98 30.48 -29.16
N LEU A 289 14.33 31.11 -30.29
CA LEU A 289 13.92 30.68 -31.63
C LEU A 289 15.11 30.20 -32.46
N PHE A 290 15.03 28.97 -32.98
CA PHE A 290 16.04 28.37 -33.86
C PHE A 290 15.41 28.01 -35.20
N ALA A 291 16.18 28.11 -36.29
CA ALA A 291 15.73 27.79 -37.64
C ALA A 291 16.78 27.02 -38.47
N ALA A 292 16.30 26.14 -39.35
CA ALA A 292 17.10 25.46 -40.36
C ALA A 292 16.24 25.05 -41.58
N LYS A 293 16.85 25.00 -42.77
CA LYS A 293 16.14 24.62 -44.00
C LYS A 293 16.03 23.10 -44.17
N ALA A 294 17.10 22.36 -43.87
CA ALA A 294 17.19 20.93 -44.21
C ALA A 294 16.80 19.96 -43.08
N TYR A 295 16.63 20.44 -41.85
CA TYR A 295 16.39 19.60 -40.68
C TYR A 295 15.66 20.37 -39.58
N TRP A 296 15.08 19.65 -38.61
CA TRP A 296 14.52 20.26 -37.40
C TRP A 296 15.66 20.77 -36.50
N PRO A 297 15.78 22.09 -36.27
CA PRO A 297 16.89 22.63 -35.51
C PRO A 297 16.79 22.25 -34.03
N THR A 298 17.94 22.16 -33.37
CA THR A 298 18.07 22.08 -31.91
C THR A 298 18.89 23.25 -31.39
N ARG A 299 19.06 23.34 -30.07
CA ARG A 299 19.91 24.37 -29.45
C ARG A 299 21.39 24.19 -29.81
N GLU A 300 21.80 22.96 -30.09
CA GLU A 300 23.17 22.59 -30.43
C GLU A 300 23.41 22.57 -31.95
N GLN A 301 22.35 22.51 -32.75
CA GLN A 301 22.43 22.42 -34.22
C GLN A 301 21.35 23.26 -34.90
N PHE A 302 21.74 24.39 -35.48
CA PHE A 302 20.85 25.33 -36.18
C PHE A 302 21.59 26.08 -37.30
N GLU A 303 20.85 26.67 -38.24
CA GLU A 303 21.42 27.58 -39.26
C GLU A 303 21.26 29.04 -38.84
N HIS A 304 20.14 29.37 -38.18
CA HIS A 304 19.85 30.70 -37.65
C HIS A 304 19.25 30.57 -36.24
N ALA A 305 19.53 31.53 -35.36
CA ALA A 305 18.96 31.55 -34.02
C ALA A 305 18.80 32.99 -33.49
N SER A 306 17.79 33.19 -32.67
CA SER A 306 17.58 34.38 -31.83
C SER A 306 17.33 33.86 -30.41
N THR A 307 18.19 34.26 -29.48
CA THR A 307 18.23 33.74 -28.10
C THR A 307 18.30 34.90 -27.11
N GLY A 308 17.43 35.89 -27.33
CA GLY A 308 17.35 37.09 -26.51
C GLY A 308 16.93 36.78 -25.08
N ALA A 309 16.85 37.82 -24.26
CA ALA A 309 16.21 37.68 -22.95
C ALA A 309 14.70 37.85 -23.11
N GLY A 310 13.95 36.83 -22.70
CA GLY A 310 12.50 36.78 -22.81
C GLY A 310 12.05 36.35 -24.20
N SER A 311 10.77 36.02 -24.34
CA SER A 311 10.23 35.37 -25.54
C SER A 311 9.96 36.30 -26.74
N HIS A 312 10.70 37.41 -26.86
CA HIS A 312 10.62 38.33 -28.00
C HIS A 312 11.79 38.08 -28.95
N GLU A 313 11.53 37.28 -29.99
CA GLU A 313 12.56 36.81 -30.91
C GLU A 313 12.28 37.24 -32.34
N TYR A 314 13.34 37.43 -33.14
CA TYR A 314 13.21 37.81 -34.54
C TYR A 314 14.29 37.15 -35.40
N LEU A 315 13.91 36.59 -36.54
CA LEU A 315 14.86 36.08 -37.53
C LEU A 315 14.50 36.54 -38.95
N ARG A 316 15.56 36.78 -39.74
CA ARG A 316 15.50 36.90 -41.21
C ARG A 316 16.31 35.78 -41.82
N ILE A 317 15.66 34.96 -42.64
CA ILE A 317 16.24 33.72 -43.16
C ILE A 317 16.27 33.80 -44.68
N PRO A 318 17.46 33.94 -45.30
CA PRO A 318 17.56 33.94 -46.75
C PRO A 318 17.28 32.54 -47.32
N VAL A 319 16.43 32.52 -48.35
CA VAL A 319 15.98 31.33 -49.07
C VAL A 319 16.28 31.49 -50.56
N THR A 320 16.66 30.40 -51.22
CA THR A 320 17.03 30.41 -52.65
C THR A 320 16.28 29.36 -53.46
N GLN A 321 15.54 28.49 -52.78
CA GLN A 321 14.80 27.37 -53.36
C GLN A 321 13.48 27.23 -52.61
N GLU A 322 12.47 26.68 -53.27
CA GLU A 322 11.22 26.32 -52.62
C GLU A 322 11.43 25.13 -51.67
N GLY A 323 10.66 25.09 -50.59
CA GLY A 323 10.79 24.06 -49.56
C GLY A 323 10.41 24.56 -48.18
N TYR A 324 10.59 23.70 -47.18
CA TYR A 324 10.27 24.06 -45.80
C TYR A 324 11.42 24.79 -45.14
N VAL A 325 11.07 25.80 -44.32
CA VAL A 325 11.93 26.27 -43.24
C VAL A 325 11.36 25.70 -41.95
N HIS A 326 12.23 25.04 -41.19
CA HIS A 326 11.89 24.38 -39.93
C HIS A 326 12.35 25.25 -38.78
N PHE A 327 11.52 25.36 -37.76
CA PHE A 327 11.77 26.12 -36.55
C PHE A 327 11.65 25.22 -35.32
N SER A 328 12.49 25.47 -34.33
CA SER A 328 12.31 24.98 -32.98
C SER A 328 12.28 26.16 -32.03
N LEU A 329 11.22 26.24 -31.25
CA LEU A 329 11.08 27.16 -30.13
C LEU A 329 11.52 26.38 -28.90
N ASN A 330 12.44 26.91 -28.12
CA ASN A 330 13.02 26.18 -26.99
C ASN A 330 13.14 27.06 -25.74
N ALA A 331 12.76 26.52 -24.60
CA ALA A 331 12.92 27.16 -23.30
C ALA A 331 13.80 26.28 -22.38
N GLN A 332 14.84 26.86 -21.79
CA GLN A 332 15.71 26.18 -20.82
C GLN A 332 15.01 25.92 -19.48
N GLN A 333 14.05 26.78 -19.14
CA GLN A 333 13.16 26.66 -18.00
C GLN A 333 11.72 26.51 -18.52
N LEU A 334 10.71 26.65 -17.66
CA LEU A 334 9.33 26.69 -18.12
C LEU A 334 9.15 27.90 -19.07
N GLY A 335 8.76 27.63 -20.31
CA GLY A 335 8.53 28.65 -21.34
C GLY A 335 7.15 29.31 -21.24
N ASP A 336 6.79 30.02 -22.31
CA ASP A 336 5.61 30.87 -22.38
C ASP A 336 4.61 30.43 -23.46
N THR A 337 3.41 31.00 -23.38
CA THR A 337 2.59 31.17 -24.57
C THR A 337 3.11 32.36 -25.36
N VAL A 338 3.42 32.12 -26.63
CA VAL A 338 3.99 33.07 -27.58
C VAL A 338 3.12 33.15 -28.83
N GLU A 339 3.07 34.33 -29.43
CA GLU A 339 2.50 34.54 -30.75
C GLU A 339 3.64 34.49 -31.77
N MET A 340 3.52 33.60 -32.77
CA MET A 340 4.47 33.47 -33.85
C MET A 340 3.83 33.83 -35.18
N VAL A 341 4.46 34.73 -35.94
CA VAL A 341 4.03 35.10 -37.29
C VAL A 341 5.23 35.17 -38.22
N ALA A 342 5.05 34.69 -39.45
CA ALA A 342 6.08 34.75 -40.48
C ALA A 342 5.56 35.44 -41.74
N TYR A 343 6.42 36.20 -42.42
CA TYR A 343 6.15 36.89 -43.68
C TYR A 343 7.21 36.52 -44.72
N PHE A 344 6.85 36.67 -45.98
CA PHE A 344 7.78 36.58 -47.11
C PHE A 344 8.04 37.99 -47.65
N ASP A 345 9.27 38.24 -48.08
CA ASP A 345 9.64 39.46 -48.82
C ASP A 345 9.63 39.24 -50.35
#